data_AF-L1PBQ2-F1
#
_entry.id   AF-L1PBQ2-F1
#
_cell.length_a   1.000
_cell.length_b   1.000
_cell.length_c   1.000
_cell.angle_alpha   90.00
_cell.angle_beta   90.00
_cell.angle_gamma   90.00
#
_symmetry.space_group_name_H-M   'P 1'
#
loop_
_entity.id
_entity.type
_entity.pdbx_description
1 polymer ?
#
loop_
_entity_poly.entity_id
_entity_poly.type
_entity_poly.pdbx_seq_one_letter_code
_entity_poly.pdbx_strand_id
1 'polypeptide(L)'
;MKKSILTLCAFAWSIGIFAQDNAWQQQADYQMDVTMNVKNFQYKGVQKLTYTNNSPDTLSTVFFHLYYNAFQPNSEMDTNLQNLPDPDSRMTINKGTRQQPVYESRIAKLAPDEMGYLRIKSLTQDGKNATFSHESTILKVILPTPILPHSKIVLNLNFEGQLPVMIRRAGRNSPDGVALSMAQWYPKMVAYDHKGWHTTEYLGREFYGVWGNFDVKITLDKTYLVGASGVLQNPNEIGFGYEDKGVKVPATKSPTKTWHFIAERVHDFTWAADPEYVHDKHQLADGKTIHFIYKKYQDTWKKIQQPMLQVFAYYNQLVGKYPWPQYSFIQGGDGGMEYAMCTLMVGNEKYERLVGTAAHELAHAWFQHLLATDEAAYPWMDEGFTSYIEYLAEHYVLNLNQSDDPFEDAYEGFFRMVKMGLHEPTITHSDRFATNRGYTATAYYKGLLFLTQLDYIMGNEALIKTLKRYYKEYAFKNPTPNDFIRIAEKVSGMQLQWFLNEFMETNHTADYAIDKVESKNNKTEVTLKRLDRLPLPVDIWVTDKAGKVRYIYIPLRMTYAEKPNVYPAYERTVLPAWGWGNPTYTFTLDMPLTDIKSIIIDPKNRSIDMNKDNNLYNSK
;
A
#
# COMPACT_ATOMS: atom_id res chain seq x y z
N MET A 1 72.62 24.33 -6.39
CA MET A 1 71.73 23.39 -5.68
C MET A 1 70.44 24.10 -5.28
N LYS A 2 69.30 23.75 -5.87
CA LYS A 2 67.95 23.86 -5.29
C LYS A 2 66.99 23.19 -6.29
N LYS A 3 66.53 21.98 -5.92
CA LYS A 3 65.49 21.22 -6.62
C LYS A 3 64.14 21.78 -6.14
N SER A 4 63.29 22.23 -7.06
CA SER A 4 61.89 22.55 -6.78
C SER A 4 61.05 21.30 -7.02
N ILE A 5 60.42 20.80 -5.96
CA ILE A 5 59.45 19.70 -6.00
C ILE A 5 58.09 20.32 -6.28
N LEU A 6 57.45 19.92 -7.38
CA LEU A 6 56.03 20.20 -7.65
C LEU A 6 55.19 19.24 -6.82
N THR A 7 54.36 19.78 -5.92
CA THR A 7 53.35 19.04 -5.17
C THR A 7 52.08 18.96 -6.02
N LEU A 8 51.67 17.74 -6.37
CA LEU A 8 50.41 17.44 -7.06
C LEU A 8 49.29 17.40 -6.02
N CYS A 9 48.41 18.42 -6.00
CA CYS A 9 47.18 18.38 -5.20
C CYS A 9 46.12 17.54 -5.92
N ALA A 10 45.91 16.30 -5.45
CA ALA A 10 44.76 15.50 -5.83
C ALA A 10 43.51 16.03 -5.13
N PHE A 11 42.61 16.66 -5.87
CA PHE A 11 41.24 16.91 -5.41
C PHE A 11 40.48 15.58 -5.40
N ALA A 12 40.35 14.98 -4.22
CA ALA A 12 39.41 13.89 -4.02
C ALA A 12 37.99 14.50 -4.02
N TRP A 13 37.24 14.29 -5.09
CA TRP A 13 35.79 14.46 -5.06
C TRP A 13 35.23 13.35 -4.15
N SER A 14 34.88 13.70 -2.92
CA SER A 14 34.05 12.85 -2.07
C SER A 14 32.67 12.77 -2.71
N ILE A 15 32.46 11.74 -3.53
CA ILE A 15 31.12 11.29 -3.90
C ILE A 15 30.47 10.87 -2.58
N GLY A 16 29.50 11.66 -2.11
CA GLY A 16 28.66 11.27 -1.00
C GLY A 16 27.86 10.04 -1.42
N ILE A 17 28.39 8.85 -1.15
CA ILE A 17 27.62 7.61 -1.24
C ILE A 17 26.67 7.65 -0.05
N PHE A 18 25.46 8.15 -0.29
CA PHE A 18 24.36 7.91 0.62
C PHE A 18 24.03 6.42 0.50
N ALA A 19 24.36 5.64 1.53
CA ALA A 19 23.91 4.27 1.66
C ALA A 19 22.36 4.27 1.68
N GLN A 20 21.75 4.04 0.52
CA GLN A 20 20.39 3.53 0.45
C GLN A 20 20.49 2.02 0.65
N ASP A 21 19.58 1.42 1.43
CA ASP A 21 19.48 -0.04 1.55
C ASP A 21 19.24 -0.67 0.15
N ASN A 22 18.69 0.09 -0.80
CA ASN A 22 18.52 -0.28 -2.20
C ASN A 22 19.08 0.82 -3.15
N ALA A 23 20.40 0.81 -3.40
CA ALA A 23 21.09 1.84 -4.20
C ALA A 23 20.82 1.78 -5.72
N TRP A 24 20.16 0.71 -6.17
CA TRP A 24 19.81 0.49 -7.57
C TRP A 24 18.43 -0.19 -7.64
N GLN A 25 17.76 -0.05 -8.77
CA GLN A 25 16.51 -0.74 -9.06
C GLN A 25 16.52 -1.18 -10.52
N GLN A 26 15.91 -2.33 -10.81
CA GLN A 26 15.86 -2.85 -12.16
C GLN A 26 14.89 -2.06 -13.03
N GLN A 27 15.03 -2.21 -14.35
CA GLN A 27 14.07 -1.66 -15.31
C GLN A 27 13.61 -2.73 -16.29
N ALA A 28 12.30 -2.78 -16.53
CA ALA A 28 11.61 -3.76 -17.36
C ALA A 28 10.63 -3.04 -18.31
N ASP A 29 11.05 -2.69 -19.52
CA ASP A 29 10.20 -1.99 -20.50
C ASP A 29 9.47 -3.00 -21.40
N TYR A 30 8.14 -2.91 -21.45
CA TYR A 30 7.26 -3.83 -22.16
C TYR A 30 6.69 -3.21 -23.43
N GLN A 31 6.77 -3.95 -24.53
CA GLN A 31 5.96 -3.75 -25.72
C GLN A 31 5.10 -4.99 -25.91
N MET A 32 3.78 -4.84 -25.94
CA MET A 32 2.84 -5.96 -26.01
C MET A 32 1.80 -5.77 -27.11
N ASP A 33 1.57 -6.81 -27.89
CA ASP A 33 0.44 -6.91 -28.82
C ASP A 33 -0.40 -8.14 -28.45
N VAL A 34 -1.66 -7.90 -28.11
CA VAL A 34 -2.54 -8.91 -27.52
C VAL A 34 -3.85 -8.94 -28.26
N THR A 35 -4.28 -10.14 -28.63
CA THR A 35 -5.59 -10.37 -29.24
C THR A 35 -6.47 -11.17 -28.30
N MET A 36 -7.57 -10.56 -27.85
CA MET A 36 -8.55 -11.16 -26.95
C MET A 36 -9.75 -11.70 -27.72
N ASN A 37 -10.03 -12.99 -27.55
CA ASN A 37 -11.26 -13.60 -28.03
C ASN A 37 -12.33 -13.56 -26.94
N VAL A 38 -13.22 -12.59 -27.03
CA VAL A 38 -14.28 -12.37 -26.03
C VAL A 38 -15.35 -13.46 -26.00
N LYS A 39 -15.40 -14.36 -26.99
CA LYS A 39 -16.39 -15.45 -27.04
C LYS A 39 -16.01 -16.64 -26.16
N ASN A 40 -14.71 -16.93 -26.06
CA ASN A 40 -14.20 -18.04 -25.26
C ASN A 40 -13.23 -17.59 -24.15
N PHE A 41 -13.00 -16.27 -24.03
CA PHE A 41 -12.17 -15.64 -23.00
C PHE A 41 -10.70 -16.09 -23.00
N GLN A 42 -10.20 -16.46 -24.17
CA GLN A 42 -8.79 -16.79 -24.39
C GLN A 42 -8.10 -15.68 -25.18
N TYR A 43 -6.81 -15.52 -24.96
CA TYR A 43 -6.01 -14.51 -25.63
C TYR A 43 -4.62 -15.03 -25.98
N LYS A 44 -4.02 -14.39 -26.99
CA LYS A 44 -2.64 -14.60 -27.39
C LYS A 44 -1.91 -13.27 -27.30
N GLY A 45 -0.69 -13.30 -26.82
CA GLY A 45 0.15 -12.13 -26.68
C GLY A 45 1.55 -12.36 -27.26
N VAL A 46 2.06 -11.32 -27.91
CA VAL A 46 3.48 -11.17 -28.22
C VAL A 46 4.02 -10.08 -27.30
N GLN A 47 5.04 -10.41 -26.53
CA GLN A 47 5.68 -9.50 -25.58
C GLN A 47 7.16 -9.38 -25.91
N LYS A 48 7.61 -8.14 -26.14
CA LYS A 48 9.01 -7.79 -26.17
C LYS A 48 9.33 -7.02 -24.90
N LEU A 49 10.21 -7.60 -24.08
CA LEU A 49 10.67 -7.02 -22.84
C LEU A 49 12.13 -6.59 -22.98
N THR A 50 12.41 -5.30 -22.81
CA THR A 50 13.78 -4.81 -22.65
C THR A 50 14.09 -4.77 -21.17
N TYR A 51 15.00 -5.64 -20.72
CA TYR A 51 15.43 -5.70 -19.32
C TYR A 51 16.78 -5.02 -19.18
N THR A 52 16.88 -4.06 -18.26
CA THR A 52 18.13 -3.39 -17.89
C THR A 52 18.58 -3.91 -16.55
N ASN A 53 19.74 -4.57 -16.49
CA ASN A 53 20.35 -5.00 -15.25
C ASN A 53 21.16 -3.87 -14.63
N ASN A 54 20.61 -3.21 -13.60
CA ASN A 54 21.28 -2.15 -12.85
C ASN A 54 22.05 -2.67 -11.62
N SER A 55 21.99 -3.97 -11.34
CA SER A 55 22.70 -4.57 -10.20
C SER A 55 24.21 -4.73 -10.49
N PRO A 56 25.03 -4.93 -9.45
CA PRO A 56 26.45 -5.30 -9.61
C PRO A 56 26.64 -6.77 -10.03
N ASP A 57 25.56 -7.53 -10.19
CA ASP A 57 25.61 -8.99 -10.36
C ASP A 57 25.48 -9.41 -11.82
N THR A 58 26.06 -10.56 -12.15
CA THR A 58 25.84 -11.22 -13.43
C THR A 58 24.68 -12.22 -13.30
N LEU A 59 23.63 -12.06 -14.12
CA LEU A 59 22.41 -12.86 -14.03
C LEU A 59 22.37 -13.91 -15.14
N SER A 60 22.40 -15.20 -14.79
CA SER A 60 22.28 -16.32 -15.74
C SER A 60 20.87 -16.89 -15.84
N THR A 61 20.00 -16.52 -14.91
CA THR A 61 18.60 -16.96 -14.83
C THR A 61 17.74 -15.74 -14.53
N VAL A 62 16.55 -15.70 -15.13
CA VAL A 62 15.51 -14.72 -14.82
C VAL A 62 14.20 -15.45 -14.54
N PHE A 63 13.27 -14.76 -13.88
CA PHE A 63 11.98 -15.32 -13.50
C PHE A 63 10.83 -14.42 -13.93
N PHE A 64 9.70 -15.03 -14.28
CA PHE A 64 8.45 -14.31 -14.54
C PHE A 64 7.33 -14.83 -13.65
N HIS A 65 6.48 -13.95 -13.14
CA HIS A 65 5.19 -14.32 -12.58
C HIS A 65 4.20 -14.63 -13.71
N LEU A 66 3.43 -15.69 -13.49
CA LEU A 66 2.34 -16.20 -14.32
C LEU A 66 1.08 -16.30 -13.45
N TYR A 67 0.64 -15.16 -12.90
CA TYR A 67 -0.36 -15.08 -11.82
C TYR A 67 -1.66 -15.84 -12.10
N TYR A 68 -2.12 -15.89 -13.35
CA TYR A 68 -3.33 -16.62 -13.71
C TYR A 68 -3.25 -18.12 -13.42
N ASN A 69 -2.05 -18.70 -13.30
CA ASN A 69 -1.89 -20.10 -12.93
C ASN A 69 -2.35 -20.41 -11.50
N ALA A 70 -2.54 -19.41 -10.63
CA ALA A 70 -3.12 -19.60 -9.31
C ALA A 70 -4.63 -19.92 -9.37
N PHE A 71 -5.32 -19.60 -10.47
CA PHE A 71 -6.74 -19.91 -10.62
C PHE A 71 -6.97 -21.30 -11.25
N GLN A 72 -6.15 -22.27 -10.88
CA GLN A 72 -6.26 -23.67 -11.31
C GLN A 72 -6.55 -24.57 -10.10
N PRO A 73 -7.41 -25.59 -10.25
CA PRO A 73 -7.57 -26.62 -9.22
C PRO A 73 -6.22 -27.22 -8.83
N ASN A 74 -6.00 -27.43 -7.53
CA ASN A 74 -4.76 -27.94 -6.93
C ASN A 74 -3.54 -27.00 -7.05
N SER A 75 -3.74 -25.72 -7.39
CA SER A 75 -2.69 -24.72 -7.20
C SER A 75 -2.43 -24.47 -5.72
N GLU A 76 -1.32 -23.80 -5.41
CA GLU A 76 -1.02 -23.39 -4.03
C GLU A 76 -2.09 -22.44 -3.46
N MET A 77 -2.62 -21.51 -4.28
CA MET A 77 -3.72 -20.62 -3.86
C MET A 77 -4.99 -21.42 -3.50
N ASP A 78 -5.35 -22.39 -4.33
CA ASP A 78 -6.47 -23.29 -4.07
C ASP A 78 -6.27 -24.09 -2.78
N THR A 79 -5.10 -24.67 -2.61
CA THR A 79 -4.74 -25.46 -1.42
C THR A 79 -4.74 -24.61 -0.16
N ASN A 80 -4.18 -23.40 -0.21
CA ASN A 80 -4.14 -22.48 0.92
C ASN A 80 -5.55 -22.08 1.39
N LEU A 81 -6.46 -21.76 0.45
CA LEU A 81 -7.85 -21.39 0.77
C LEU A 81 -8.62 -22.48 1.53
N GLN A 82 -8.27 -23.74 1.33
CA GLN A 82 -8.91 -24.87 2.01
C GLN A 82 -8.33 -25.13 3.41
N ASN A 83 -7.11 -24.65 3.68
CA ASN A 83 -6.40 -24.88 4.94
C ASN A 83 -6.40 -23.66 5.86
N LEU A 84 -6.65 -22.46 5.33
CA LEU A 84 -6.70 -21.25 6.16
C LEU A 84 -7.90 -21.31 7.13
N PRO A 85 -7.75 -20.87 8.39
CA PRO A 85 -8.86 -20.86 9.36
C PRO A 85 -10.00 -19.88 9.02
N ASP A 86 -9.71 -18.81 8.28
CA ASP A 86 -10.65 -17.76 7.91
C ASP A 86 -10.38 -17.22 6.49
N PRO A 87 -10.41 -18.07 5.44
CA PRO A 87 -10.15 -17.68 4.07
C PRO A 87 -11.13 -16.62 3.59
N ASP A 88 -10.78 -15.92 2.51
CA ASP A 88 -11.65 -14.88 1.96
C ASP A 88 -12.98 -15.53 1.56
N SER A 89 -14.06 -15.05 2.19
CA SER A 89 -15.42 -15.58 1.95
C SER A 89 -15.87 -15.42 0.50
N ARG A 90 -15.26 -14.51 -0.27
CA ARG A 90 -15.49 -14.39 -1.71
C ARG A 90 -14.88 -15.55 -2.46
N MET A 91 -13.81 -16.15 -1.99
CA MET A 91 -13.07 -17.21 -2.68
C MET A 91 -13.48 -18.62 -2.23
N THR A 92 -14.30 -18.73 -1.19
CA THR A 92 -14.65 -20.02 -0.56
C THR A 92 -16.15 -20.16 -0.34
N ILE A 93 -16.59 -21.40 -0.11
CA ILE A 93 -17.94 -21.74 0.32
C ILE A 93 -17.81 -22.42 1.69
N ASN A 94 -18.51 -21.91 2.71
CA ASN A 94 -18.60 -22.62 3.99
C ASN A 94 -19.63 -23.76 3.88
N LYS A 95 -19.15 -25.00 3.90
CA LYS A 95 -19.95 -26.23 3.92
C LYS A 95 -20.31 -26.70 5.33
N GLY A 96 -19.68 -26.11 6.35
CA GLY A 96 -19.93 -26.39 7.76
C GLY A 96 -21.00 -25.48 8.35
N THR A 97 -20.88 -25.24 9.65
CA THR A 97 -21.72 -24.28 10.38
C THR A 97 -20.95 -22.98 10.63
N ARG A 98 -21.60 -21.97 11.21
CA ARG A 98 -20.91 -20.76 11.65
C ARG A 98 -19.91 -21.04 12.79
N GLN A 99 -20.21 -22.00 13.66
CA GLN A 99 -19.41 -22.37 14.82
C GLN A 99 -18.27 -23.35 14.46
N GLN A 100 -18.50 -24.19 13.45
CA GLN A 100 -17.53 -25.14 12.92
C GLN A 100 -17.51 -25.01 11.39
N PRO A 101 -16.82 -23.98 10.87
CA PRO A 101 -16.74 -23.77 9.44
C PRO A 101 -15.91 -24.88 8.79
N VAL A 102 -16.30 -25.25 7.58
CA VAL A 102 -15.53 -26.13 6.69
C VAL A 102 -15.50 -25.43 5.34
N TYR A 103 -14.35 -24.86 5.01
CA TYR A 103 -14.21 -24.07 3.78
C TYR A 103 -13.83 -24.96 2.61
N GLU A 104 -14.57 -24.80 1.53
CA GLU A 104 -14.28 -25.39 0.24
C GLU A 104 -13.93 -24.26 -0.72
N SER A 105 -12.79 -24.36 -1.39
CA SER A 105 -12.35 -23.36 -2.36
C SER A 105 -13.27 -23.34 -3.58
N ARG A 106 -13.58 -22.14 -4.09
CA ARG A 106 -14.26 -21.97 -5.38
C ARG A 106 -13.35 -22.35 -6.55
N ILE A 107 -12.03 -22.34 -6.37
CA ILE A 107 -11.03 -22.67 -7.40
C ILE A 107 -10.99 -24.17 -7.65
N ALA A 108 -11.09 -24.99 -6.60
CA ALA A 108 -11.10 -26.45 -6.67
C ALA A 108 -12.17 -27.03 -7.62
N LYS A 109 -13.19 -26.25 -7.97
CA LYS A 109 -14.33 -26.66 -8.81
C LYS A 109 -14.28 -26.17 -10.24
N LEU A 110 -13.29 -25.34 -10.59
CA LEU A 110 -13.23 -24.73 -11.91
C LEU A 110 -13.02 -25.80 -12.98
N ALA A 111 -13.89 -25.80 -13.99
CA ALA A 111 -13.70 -26.60 -15.19
C ALA A 111 -12.52 -26.06 -16.04
N PRO A 112 -11.98 -26.86 -16.98
CA PRO A 112 -10.86 -26.44 -17.82
C PRO A 112 -11.08 -25.13 -18.60
N ASP A 113 -12.32 -24.79 -18.95
CA ASP A 113 -12.69 -23.55 -19.63
C ASP A 113 -13.05 -22.40 -18.68
N GLU A 114 -13.12 -22.65 -17.37
CA GLU A 114 -13.40 -21.67 -16.31
C GLU A 114 -12.15 -21.24 -15.54
N MET A 115 -11.11 -22.08 -15.51
CA MET A 115 -9.85 -21.78 -14.83
C MET A 115 -9.03 -20.71 -15.55
N GLY A 116 -8.12 -20.08 -14.80
CA GLY A 116 -7.16 -19.13 -15.36
C GLY A 116 -5.86 -19.83 -15.75
N TYR A 117 -5.19 -19.36 -16.80
CA TYR A 117 -3.81 -19.76 -17.06
C TYR A 117 -3.03 -18.73 -17.86
N LEU A 118 -1.71 -18.82 -17.73
CA LEU A 118 -0.71 -18.22 -18.61
C LEU A 118 0.32 -19.28 -19.01
N ARG A 119 0.47 -19.50 -20.31
CA ARG A 119 1.38 -20.50 -20.88
C ARG A 119 2.34 -19.84 -21.87
N ILE A 120 3.64 -20.07 -21.67
CA ILE A 120 4.68 -19.55 -22.56
C ILE A 120 4.90 -20.57 -23.67
N LYS A 121 4.81 -20.10 -24.92
CA LYS A 121 5.00 -20.93 -26.12
C LYS A 121 6.42 -20.88 -26.64
N SER A 122 7.06 -19.72 -26.53
CA SER A 122 8.46 -19.54 -26.93
C SER A 122 9.05 -18.34 -26.19
N LEU A 123 10.34 -18.42 -25.86
CA LEU A 123 11.11 -17.34 -25.28
C LEU A 123 12.48 -17.28 -25.94
N THR A 124 12.87 -16.09 -26.42
CA THR A 124 14.21 -15.83 -26.95
C THR A 124 14.88 -14.69 -26.20
N GLN A 125 16.20 -14.76 -26.04
CA GLN A 125 17.06 -13.66 -25.60
C GLN A 125 17.89 -13.21 -26.80
N ASP A 126 17.73 -11.96 -27.24
CA ASP A 126 18.48 -11.37 -28.34
C ASP A 126 18.50 -12.26 -29.60
N GLY A 127 17.36 -12.90 -29.88
CA GLY A 127 17.16 -13.82 -31.02
C GLY A 127 17.60 -15.27 -30.79
N LYS A 128 18.24 -15.60 -29.66
CA LYS A 128 18.62 -16.98 -29.29
C LYS A 128 17.55 -17.62 -28.41
N ASN A 129 17.19 -18.87 -28.67
CA ASN A 129 16.26 -19.60 -27.81
C ASN A 129 16.80 -19.75 -26.40
N ALA A 130 15.95 -19.48 -25.40
CA ALA A 130 16.24 -19.79 -24.01
C ALA A 130 15.48 -21.05 -23.56
N THR A 131 15.97 -21.70 -22.53
CA THR A 131 15.29 -22.85 -21.91
C THR A 131 14.48 -22.36 -20.72
N PHE A 132 13.26 -22.87 -20.54
CA PHE A 132 12.42 -22.49 -19.40
C PHE A 132 11.64 -23.66 -18.82
N SER A 133 11.28 -23.56 -17.53
CA SER A 133 10.34 -24.45 -16.84
C SER A 133 9.22 -23.64 -16.19
N HIS A 134 8.04 -24.25 -16.11
CA HIS A 134 6.90 -23.72 -15.40
C HIS A 134 6.83 -24.37 -14.02
N GLU A 135 6.93 -23.57 -12.97
CA GLU A 135 6.79 -23.98 -11.58
C GLU A 135 5.58 -23.24 -11.01
N SER A 136 4.38 -23.83 -11.14
CA SER A 136 3.13 -23.23 -10.66
C SER A 136 2.89 -21.82 -11.25
N THR A 137 3.01 -20.77 -10.43
CA THR A 137 2.84 -19.35 -10.82
C THR A 137 4.15 -18.68 -11.26
N ILE A 138 5.25 -19.42 -11.36
CA ILE A 138 6.57 -18.92 -11.75
C ILE A 138 7.06 -19.58 -13.04
N LEU A 139 7.64 -18.77 -13.92
CA LEU A 139 8.44 -19.24 -15.05
C LEU A 139 9.92 -19.04 -14.71
N LYS A 140 10.70 -20.12 -14.66
CA LYS A 140 12.16 -20.04 -14.53
C LYS A 140 12.79 -20.09 -15.92
N VAL A 141 13.65 -19.13 -16.25
CA VAL A 141 14.29 -19.02 -17.58
C VAL A 141 15.80 -19.07 -17.44
N ILE A 142 16.43 -20.08 -18.02
CA ILE A 142 17.88 -20.20 -18.14
C ILE A 142 18.31 -19.47 -19.42
N LEU A 143 19.10 -18.41 -19.25
CA LEU A 143 19.51 -17.54 -20.35
C LEU A 143 20.63 -18.17 -21.19
N PRO A 144 20.56 -18.10 -22.53
CA PRO A 144 21.66 -18.53 -23.40
C PRO A 144 22.92 -17.65 -23.26
N THR A 145 22.79 -16.42 -22.75
CA THR A 145 23.92 -15.55 -22.43
C THR A 145 23.63 -14.77 -21.14
N PRO A 146 24.53 -14.80 -20.14
CA PRO A 146 24.30 -14.05 -18.90
C PRO A 146 24.14 -12.55 -19.13
N ILE A 147 23.28 -11.90 -18.35
CA ILE A 147 23.12 -10.45 -18.32
C ILE A 147 24.23 -9.89 -17.42
N LEU A 148 25.16 -9.13 -18.01
CA LEU A 148 26.24 -8.50 -17.25
C LEU A 148 25.71 -7.32 -16.41
N PRO A 149 26.46 -6.87 -15.39
CA PRO A 149 26.16 -5.63 -14.67
C PRO A 149 26.03 -4.44 -15.62
N HIS A 150 25.06 -3.56 -15.37
CA HIS A 150 24.81 -2.33 -16.13
C HIS A 150 24.59 -2.57 -17.65
N SER A 151 24.09 -3.76 -18.02
CA SER A 151 23.81 -4.11 -19.42
C SER A 151 22.31 -4.27 -19.67
N LYS A 152 21.93 -4.29 -20.96
CA LYS A 152 20.54 -4.48 -21.41
C LYS A 152 20.45 -5.70 -22.32
N ILE A 153 19.32 -6.39 -22.25
CA ILE A 153 18.96 -7.47 -23.15
C ILE A 153 17.51 -7.32 -23.61
N VAL A 154 17.16 -8.01 -24.70
CA VAL A 154 15.77 -8.13 -25.16
C VAL A 154 15.30 -9.57 -25.00
N LEU A 155 14.19 -9.74 -24.28
CA LEU A 155 13.47 -11.00 -24.17
C LEU A 155 12.19 -10.91 -25.02
N ASN A 156 12.04 -11.81 -26.00
CA ASN A 156 10.79 -11.91 -26.77
C ASN A 156 10.04 -13.17 -26.35
N LEU A 157 8.78 -13.00 -25.94
CA LEU A 157 7.88 -14.04 -25.48
C LEU A 157 6.64 -14.11 -26.38
N ASN A 158 6.25 -15.32 -26.75
CA ASN A 158 4.90 -15.60 -27.22
C ASN A 158 4.17 -16.37 -26.13
N PHE A 159 2.99 -15.91 -25.75
CA PHE A 159 2.20 -16.55 -24.72
C PHE A 159 0.73 -16.64 -25.10
N GLU A 160 0.03 -17.53 -24.43
CA GLU A 160 -1.42 -17.60 -24.45
C GLU A 160 -1.94 -17.60 -23.03
N GLY A 161 -3.16 -17.09 -22.85
CA GLY A 161 -3.84 -17.13 -21.58
C GLY A 161 -5.32 -17.36 -21.72
N GLN A 162 -5.93 -17.75 -20.61
CA GLN A 162 -7.36 -17.84 -20.41
C GLN A 162 -7.73 -17.03 -19.18
N LEU A 163 -8.71 -16.16 -19.33
CA LEU A 163 -9.25 -15.37 -18.24
C LEU A 163 -10.17 -16.27 -17.39
N PRO A 164 -9.90 -16.43 -16.09
CA PRO A 164 -10.76 -17.22 -15.21
C PRO A 164 -12.16 -16.63 -15.09
N VAL A 165 -13.15 -17.44 -14.69
CA VAL A 165 -14.37 -16.90 -14.07
C VAL A 165 -14.00 -16.07 -12.83
N MET A 166 -14.75 -15.02 -12.54
CA MET A 166 -14.42 -14.12 -11.43
C MET A 166 -14.41 -14.85 -10.07
N ILE A 167 -13.22 -15.05 -9.52
CA ILE A 167 -12.98 -15.52 -8.15
C ILE A 167 -12.52 -14.36 -7.27
N ARG A 168 -11.44 -13.68 -7.67
CA ARG A 168 -10.86 -12.53 -6.97
C ARG A 168 -10.00 -11.69 -7.94
N ARG A 169 -10.09 -10.36 -7.89
CA ARG A 169 -9.28 -9.33 -8.61
C ARG A 169 -9.36 -9.35 -10.14
N ALA A 170 -9.16 -10.50 -10.77
CA ALA A 170 -9.22 -10.69 -12.22
C ALA A 170 -10.26 -11.75 -12.58
N GLY A 171 -10.95 -11.56 -13.70
CA GLY A 171 -11.88 -12.56 -14.21
C GLY A 171 -12.88 -12.04 -15.23
N ARG A 172 -13.68 -12.97 -15.75
CA ARG A 172 -14.77 -12.71 -16.69
C ARG A 172 -16.14 -12.72 -16.02
N ASN A 173 -17.08 -12.00 -16.61
CA ASN A 173 -18.49 -11.96 -16.24
C ASN A 173 -18.66 -11.78 -14.72
N SER A 174 -18.16 -10.65 -14.21
CA SER A 174 -18.20 -10.35 -12.78
C SER A 174 -19.64 -10.37 -12.23
N PRO A 175 -19.84 -10.47 -10.90
CA PRO A 175 -21.16 -10.33 -10.29
C PRO A 175 -21.92 -9.05 -10.70
N ASP A 176 -21.20 -7.97 -11.01
CA ASP A 176 -21.78 -6.73 -11.54
C ASP A 176 -22.14 -6.79 -13.03
N GLY A 177 -21.75 -7.85 -13.72
CA GLY A 177 -21.98 -8.07 -15.14
C GLY A 177 -20.93 -7.41 -16.04
N VAL A 178 -19.75 -7.09 -15.50
CA VAL A 178 -18.59 -6.63 -16.29
C VAL A 178 -18.01 -7.82 -17.04
N ALA A 179 -17.85 -7.69 -18.36
CA ALA A 179 -17.40 -8.78 -19.21
C ALA A 179 -15.95 -9.19 -18.91
N LEU A 180 -15.01 -8.25 -18.85
CA LEU A 180 -13.57 -8.51 -18.69
C LEU A 180 -12.94 -7.61 -17.63
N SER A 181 -12.29 -8.21 -16.63
CA SER A 181 -11.41 -7.54 -15.66
C SER A 181 -10.02 -8.19 -15.73
N MET A 182 -9.05 -7.49 -16.31
CA MET A 182 -7.75 -8.02 -16.73
C MET A 182 -6.62 -7.37 -15.91
N ALA A 183 -6.35 -7.95 -14.75
CA ALA A 183 -5.20 -7.62 -13.93
C ALA A 183 -4.16 -8.75 -13.99
N GLN A 184 -2.87 -8.44 -13.91
CA GLN A 184 -1.80 -9.46 -13.86
C GLN A 184 -1.89 -10.55 -14.96
N TRP A 185 -2.35 -10.13 -16.14
CA TRP A 185 -2.77 -10.98 -17.25
C TRP A 185 -1.63 -11.32 -18.23
N TYR A 186 -0.39 -10.92 -17.94
CA TYR A 186 0.77 -11.12 -18.80
C TYR A 186 1.95 -11.72 -18.01
N PRO A 187 2.93 -12.36 -18.68
CA PRO A 187 4.18 -12.76 -18.05
C PRO A 187 4.94 -11.55 -17.52
N LYS A 188 4.87 -11.31 -16.21
CA LYS A 188 5.48 -10.14 -15.55
C LYS A 188 6.86 -10.50 -15.00
N MET A 189 7.89 -9.71 -15.29
CA MET A 189 9.23 -9.91 -14.75
C MET A 189 9.20 -9.88 -13.21
N VAL A 190 9.79 -10.88 -12.56
CA VAL A 190 9.95 -10.93 -11.11
C VAL A 190 10.94 -9.87 -10.67
N ALA A 191 10.70 -9.24 -9.53
CA ALA A 191 11.63 -8.25 -8.98
C ALA A 191 12.96 -8.89 -8.56
N TYR A 192 14.05 -8.18 -8.85
CA TYR A 192 15.40 -8.47 -8.34
C TYR A 192 15.95 -7.21 -7.70
N ASP A 193 16.34 -7.30 -6.43
CA ASP A 193 16.95 -6.20 -5.68
C ASP A 193 18.13 -6.71 -4.81
N HIS A 194 18.58 -5.90 -3.86
CA HIS A 194 19.69 -6.26 -2.96
C HIS A 194 19.44 -7.53 -2.13
N LYS A 195 18.20 -8.04 -2.03
CA LYS A 195 17.86 -9.33 -1.39
C LYS A 195 17.82 -10.50 -2.37
N GLY A 196 18.04 -10.25 -3.66
CA GLY A 196 17.99 -11.25 -4.71
C GLY A 196 16.64 -11.29 -5.43
N TRP A 197 16.29 -12.45 -5.97
CA TRP A 197 15.04 -12.66 -6.71
C TRP A 197 13.85 -12.90 -5.77
N HIS A 198 12.74 -12.23 -6.03
CA HIS A 198 11.49 -12.34 -5.26
C HIS A 198 10.53 -13.38 -5.85
N THR A 199 10.95 -14.64 -5.91
CA THR A 199 10.22 -15.72 -6.61
C THR A 199 9.11 -16.37 -5.78
N THR A 200 8.38 -15.61 -4.95
CA THR A 200 7.28 -16.18 -4.15
C THR A 200 6.10 -16.54 -5.06
N GLU A 201 5.52 -17.72 -4.83
CA GLU A 201 4.29 -18.12 -5.50
C GLU A 201 3.10 -17.28 -5.05
N TYR A 202 2.19 -17.00 -5.97
CA TYR A 202 1.04 -16.16 -5.70
C TYR A 202 -0.10 -16.92 -5.04
N LEU A 203 -0.46 -16.54 -3.80
CA LEU A 203 -1.58 -17.15 -3.04
C LEU A 203 -2.78 -16.22 -2.87
N GLY A 204 -2.82 -15.10 -3.60
CA GLY A 204 -3.97 -14.20 -3.63
C GLY A 204 -3.77 -12.84 -2.97
N ARG A 205 -2.56 -12.52 -2.49
CA ARG A 205 -2.19 -11.23 -1.89
C ARG A 205 -1.45 -10.30 -2.86
N GLU A 206 -0.60 -9.42 -2.36
CA GLU A 206 -0.10 -8.28 -3.13
C GLU A 206 1.10 -8.57 -4.05
N PHE A 207 1.44 -7.63 -4.93
CA PHE A 207 2.31 -7.76 -6.10
C PHE A 207 3.58 -6.86 -6.10
N TYR A 208 4.74 -7.39 -5.74
CA TYR A 208 5.99 -6.64 -5.93
C TYR A 208 6.41 -6.59 -7.42
N GLY A 209 6.71 -5.39 -7.94
CA GLY A 209 6.95 -5.14 -9.37
C GLY A 209 8.28 -4.44 -9.69
N VAL A 210 8.67 -4.53 -10.97
CA VAL A 210 9.82 -3.81 -11.53
C VAL A 210 9.34 -2.59 -12.30
N TRP A 211 9.96 -1.44 -12.07
CA TRP A 211 9.65 -0.22 -12.81
C TRP A 211 9.91 -0.37 -14.30
N GLY A 212 9.03 0.20 -15.11
CA GLY A 212 9.07 0.07 -16.56
C GLY A 212 8.17 1.06 -17.29
N ASN A 213 8.32 1.07 -18.61
CA ASN A 213 7.36 1.68 -19.52
C ASN A 213 6.60 0.59 -20.25
N PHE A 214 5.33 0.83 -20.52
CA PHE A 214 4.42 -0.10 -21.17
C PHE A 214 3.86 0.54 -22.43
N ASP A 215 4.09 -0.09 -23.58
CA ASP A 215 3.44 0.18 -24.86
C ASP A 215 2.57 -1.03 -25.20
N VAL A 216 1.25 -0.88 -25.04
CA VAL A 216 0.32 -2.01 -25.05
C VAL A 216 -0.74 -1.81 -26.12
N LYS A 217 -0.84 -2.79 -27.03
CA LYS A 217 -1.89 -2.89 -28.04
C LYS A 217 -2.83 -4.01 -27.69
N ILE A 218 -4.11 -3.69 -27.57
CA ILE A 218 -5.18 -4.62 -27.20
C ILE A 218 -6.19 -4.67 -28.35
N THR A 219 -6.23 -5.81 -29.03
CA THR A 219 -7.17 -6.08 -30.12
C THR A 219 -8.32 -6.95 -29.62
N LEU A 220 -9.54 -6.43 -29.69
CA LEU A 220 -10.76 -7.14 -29.28
C LEU A 220 -11.98 -6.69 -30.10
N ASP A 221 -13.14 -7.28 -29.84
CA ASP A 221 -14.39 -6.96 -30.53
C ASP A 221 -14.66 -5.44 -30.53
N LYS A 222 -15.05 -4.91 -31.68
CA LYS A 222 -15.18 -3.45 -31.92
C LYS A 222 -16.22 -2.75 -31.05
N THR A 223 -17.11 -3.49 -30.40
CA THR A 223 -18.17 -2.96 -29.54
C THR A 223 -17.71 -2.68 -28.12
N TYR A 224 -16.57 -3.24 -27.71
CA TYR A 224 -16.06 -3.10 -26.34
C TYR A 224 -15.39 -1.75 -26.14
N LEU A 225 -15.76 -1.07 -25.06
CA LEU A 225 -15.02 0.06 -24.50
C LEU A 225 -13.96 -0.51 -23.53
N VAL A 226 -12.72 -0.02 -23.63
CA VAL A 226 -11.61 -0.42 -22.74
C VAL A 226 -11.24 0.74 -21.82
N GLY A 227 -11.27 0.49 -20.51
CA GLY A 227 -10.60 1.31 -19.51
C GLY A 227 -9.28 0.66 -19.10
N ALA A 228 -8.20 1.42 -18.99
CA ALA A 228 -6.89 0.86 -18.71
C ALA A 228 -5.97 1.81 -17.92
N SER A 229 -4.86 1.23 -17.44
CA SER A 229 -3.62 1.94 -17.15
C SER A 229 -3.10 2.68 -18.38
N GLY A 230 -2.38 3.78 -18.18
CA GLY A 230 -1.75 4.53 -19.27
C GLY A 230 -2.69 5.43 -20.08
N VAL A 231 -2.10 6.17 -21.02
CA VAL A 231 -2.78 7.12 -21.90
C VAL A 231 -3.10 6.45 -23.24
N LEU A 232 -4.35 6.58 -23.68
CA LEU A 232 -4.77 6.12 -25.01
C LEU A 232 -4.15 6.99 -26.10
N GLN A 233 -3.44 6.37 -27.05
CA GLN A 233 -2.69 7.05 -28.11
C GLN A 233 -3.52 7.29 -29.38
N ASN A 234 -4.56 6.50 -29.61
CA ASN A 234 -5.43 6.60 -30.78
C ASN A 234 -6.90 6.92 -30.45
N PRO A 235 -7.19 7.91 -29.57
CA PRO A 235 -8.55 8.18 -29.11
C PRO A 235 -9.51 8.54 -30.25
N ASN A 236 -9.01 9.27 -31.25
CA ASN A 236 -9.78 9.75 -32.40
C ASN A 236 -10.11 8.65 -33.43
N GLU A 237 -9.43 7.50 -33.37
CA GLU A 237 -9.76 6.30 -34.16
C GLU A 237 -10.72 5.37 -33.41
N ILE A 238 -10.61 5.36 -32.08
CA ILE A 238 -11.33 4.44 -31.21
C ILE A 238 -12.73 4.96 -30.87
N GLY A 239 -12.85 6.20 -30.43
CA GLY A 239 -14.10 6.77 -29.93
C GLY A 239 -14.43 6.41 -28.48
N PHE A 240 -15.72 6.19 -28.19
CA PHE A 240 -16.24 5.83 -26.86
C PHE A 240 -16.02 6.91 -25.79
N GLY A 241 -16.11 8.19 -26.17
CA GLY A 241 -15.93 9.32 -25.27
C GLY A 241 -14.46 9.66 -25.02
N TYR A 242 -13.51 8.88 -25.55
CA TYR A 242 -12.09 9.23 -25.51
C TYR A 242 -11.71 10.31 -26.51
N GLU A 243 -12.38 10.34 -27.66
CA GLU A 243 -12.09 11.27 -28.75
C GLU A 243 -12.12 12.75 -28.31
N ASP A 244 -11.38 13.57 -29.04
CA ASP A 244 -11.37 15.01 -28.83
C ASP A 244 -12.74 15.60 -29.16
N LYS A 245 -13.10 16.68 -28.47
CA LYS A 245 -14.40 17.33 -28.65
C LYS A 245 -14.60 17.76 -30.11
N GLY A 246 -15.65 17.22 -30.74
CA GLY A 246 -16.04 17.55 -32.12
C GLY A 246 -15.40 16.65 -33.18
N VAL A 247 -14.53 15.71 -32.81
CA VAL A 247 -13.98 14.73 -33.74
C VAL A 247 -15.05 13.69 -34.10
N LYS A 248 -15.22 13.46 -35.40
CA LYS A 248 -16.06 12.37 -35.92
C LYS A 248 -15.21 11.10 -36.06
N VAL A 249 -15.42 10.14 -35.18
CA VAL A 249 -14.71 8.86 -35.17
C VAL A 249 -14.96 8.10 -36.47
N PRO A 250 -13.92 7.62 -37.18
CA PRO A 250 -14.07 6.83 -38.39
C PRO A 250 -14.84 5.52 -38.15
N ALA A 251 -15.72 5.16 -39.07
CA ALA A 251 -16.38 3.86 -39.03
C ALA A 251 -15.39 2.75 -39.39
N THR A 252 -15.26 1.73 -38.53
CA THR A 252 -14.46 0.53 -38.84
C THR A 252 -15.31 -0.55 -39.50
N LYS A 253 -14.81 -1.11 -40.61
CA LYS A 253 -15.37 -2.32 -41.25
C LYS A 253 -14.86 -3.60 -40.59
N SER A 254 -13.75 -3.54 -39.86
CA SER A 254 -13.22 -4.68 -39.11
C SER A 254 -14.20 -5.11 -38.01
N PRO A 255 -14.34 -6.40 -37.70
CA PRO A 255 -15.08 -6.86 -36.52
C PRO A 255 -14.38 -6.47 -35.20
N THR A 256 -13.11 -6.08 -35.24
CA THR A 256 -12.30 -5.72 -34.07
C THR A 256 -11.78 -4.28 -34.14
N LYS A 257 -11.36 -3.75 -32.99
CA LYS A 257 -10.57 -2.52 -32.84
C LYS A 257 -9.30 -2.82 -32.04
N THR A 258 -8.24 -2.06 -32.31
CA THR A 258 -6.96 -2.16 -31.58
C THR A 258 -6.74 -0.88 -30.77
N TRP A 259 -6.86 -1.00 -29.45
CA TRP A 259 -6.59 0.07 -28.50
C TRP A 259 -5.09 0.14 -28.24
N HIS A 260 -4.49 1.34 -28.29
CA HIS A 260 -3.06 1.53 -28.06
C HIS A 260 -2.82 2.42 -26.86
N PHE A 261 -2.34 1.86 -25.75
CA PHE A 261 -2.07 2.57 -24.52
C PHE A 261 -0.56 2.69 -24.26
N ILE A 262 -0.14 3.82 -23.71
CA ILE A 262 1.22 4.03 -23.18
C ILE A 262 1.16 4.39 -21.70
N ALA A 263 1.83 3.63 -20.85
CA ALA A 263 2.04 3.96 -19.44
C ALA A 263 3.53 4.08 -19.16
N GLU A 264 3.99 5.24 -18.71
CA GLU A 264 5.40 5.49 -18.44
C GLU A 264 5.69 5.46 -16.94
N ARG A 265 6.84 4.89 -16.56
CA ARG A 265 7.30 4.78 -15.18
C ARG A 265 6.20 4.21 -14.26
N VAL A 266 5.78 3.00 -14.55
CA VAL A 266 4.85 2.20 -13.74
C VAL A 266 5.42 0.81 -13.53
N HIS A 267 4.84 -0.01 -12.66
CA HIS A 267 5.33 -1.38 -12.41
C HIS A 267 4.30 -2.47 -12.77
N ASP A 268 3.10 -2.09 -13.20
CA ASP A 268 2.11 -3.00 -13.78
C ASP A 268 1.24 -2.32 -14.87
N PHE A 269 0.41 -3.13 -15.53
CA PHE A 269 -0.56 -2.67 -16.52
C PHE A 269 -1.85 -3.49 -16.45
N THR A 270 -2.96 -2.80 -16.15
CA THR A 270 -4.29 -3.40 -15.93
C THR A 270 -5.30 -2.77 -16.87
N TRP A 271 -6.29 -3.55 -17.31
CA TRP A 271 -7.43 -3.04 -18.06
C TRP A 271 -8.72 -3.79 -17.74
N ALA A 272 -9.85 -3.20 -18.07
CA ALA A 272 -11.15 -3.85 -18.06
C ALA A 272 -11.95 -3.40 -19.28
N ALA A 273 -12.89 -4.23 -19.73
CA ALA A 273 -13.67 -3.93 -20.92
C ALA A 273 -15.08 -4.53 -20.89
N ASP A 274 -16.02 -3.77 -21.43
CA ASP A 274 -17.41 -4.16 -21.57
C ASP A 274 -18.05 -3.40 -22.75
N PRO A 275 -18.98 -4.03 -23.51
CA PRO A 275 -19.70 -3.36 -24.58
C PRO A 275 -20.73 -2.32 -24.08
N GLU A 276 -21.12 -2.37 -22.82
CA GLU A 276 -22.15 -1.51 -22.23
C GLU A 276 -21.56 -0.49 -21.23
N TYR A 277 -20.24 -0.32 -21.21
CA TYR A 277 -19.63 0.73 -20.40
C TYR A 277 -20.05 2.13 -20.85
N VAL A 278 -20.32 2.95 -19.85
CA VAL A 278 -20.39 4.41 -19.91
C VAL A 278 -19.01 4.96 -19.52
N HIS A 279 -18.61 6.06 -20.15
CA HIS A 279 -17.34 6.72 -19.88
C HIS A 279 -17.57 8.22 -19.68
N ASP A 280 -17.33 8.67 -18.44
CA ASP A 280 -17.26 10.08 -18.09
C ASP A 280 -15.79 10.48 -17.90
N LYS A 281 -15.41 11.68 -18.34
CA LYS A 281 -14.07 12.23 -18.14
C LYS A 281 -14.12 13.65 -17.57
N HIS A 282 -13.26 13.92 -16.59
CA HIS A 282 -13.10 15.23 -15.97
C HIS A 282 -11.69 15.76 -16.23
N GLN A 283 -11.60 16.94 -16.85
CA GLN A 283 -10.34 17.64 -17.02
C GLN A 283 -10.05 18.49 -15.79
N LEU A 284 -8.92 18.24 -15.13
CA LEU A 284 -8.43 19.02 -14.01
C LEU A 284 -7.74 20.31 -14.50
N ALA A 285 -7.67 21.30 -13.60
CA ALA A 285 -7.06 22.60 -13.90
C ALA A 285 -5.57 22.52 -14.26
N ASP A 286 -4.87 21.46 -13.84
CA ASP A 286 -3.46 21.22 -14.15
C ASP A 286 -3.24 20.38 -15.41
N GLY A 287 -4.28 20.17 -16.22
CA GLY A 287 -4.23 19.45 -17.49
C GLY A 287 -4.32 17.93 -17.37
N LYS A 288 -4.53 17.37 -16.18
CA LYS A 288 -4.77 15.92 -16.00
C LYS A 288 -6.20 15.53 -16.28
N THR A 289 -6.42 14.29 -16.67
CA THR A 289 -7.77 13.74 -16.93
C THR A 289 -8.11 12.62 -15.94
N ILE A 290 -9.27 12.71 -15.31
CA ILE A 290 -9.81 11.63 -14.47
C ILE A 290 -10.94 10.95 -15.22
N HIS A 291 -10.81 9.64 -15.44
CA HIS A 291 -11.79 8.82 -16.14
C HIS A 291 -12.65 8.04 -15.15
N PHE A 292 -13.95 7.97 -15.40
CA PHE A 292 -14.88 7.08 -14.71
C PHE A 292 -15.55 6.18 -15.75
N ILE A 293 -15.29 4.88 -15.66
CA ILE A 293 -15.74 3.89 -16.64
C ILE A 293 -16.56 2.84 -15.90
N TYR A 294 -17.87 2.80 -16.16
CA TYR A 294 -18.80 2.01 -15.36
C TYR A 294 -20.00 1.55 -16.19
N LYS A 295 -20.70 0.51 -15.74
CA LYS A 295 -21.81 -0.12 -16.48
C LYS A 295 -23.12 0.02 -15.72
N LYS A 296 -23.20 -0.67 -14.57
CA LYS A 296 -24.37 -0.68 -13.69
C LYS A 296 -24.19 0.31 -12.54
N TYR A 297 -25.28 0.58 -11.81
CA TYR A 297 -25.26 1.46 -10.64
C TYR A 297 -24.80 2.89 -10.97
N GLN A 298 -25.20 3.38 -12.15
CA GLN A 298 -24.75 4.65 -12.71
C GLN A 298 -24.98 5.83 -11.77
N ASP A 299 -26.11 5.85 -11.05
CA ASP A 299 -26.42 6.93 -10.11
C ASP A 299 -25.36 7.06 -9.00
N THR A 300 -24.94 5.93 -8.42
CA THR A 300 -23.89 5.93 -7.38
C THR A 300 -22.54 6.31 -7.99
N TRP A 301 -22.18 5.73 -9.14
CA TRP A 301 -20.94 6.04 -9.86
C TRP A 301 -20.83 7.51 -10.30
N LYS A 302 -21.96 8.14 -10.65
CA LYS A 302 -22.00 9.58 -10.94
C LYS A 302 -21.86 10.44 -9.69
N LYS A 303 -22.44 10.02 -8.57
CA LYS A 303 -22.38 10.75 -7.30
C LYS A 303 -20.96 10.81 -6.72
N ILE A 304 -20.15 9.76 -6.88
CA ILE A 304 -18.77 9.75 -6.32
C ILE A 304 -17.80 10.65 -7.09
N GLN A 305 -18.10 11.05 -8.33
CA GLN A 305 -17.12 11.70 -9.21
C GLN A 305 -16.57 13.00 -8.62
N GLN A 306 -17.44 13.93 -8.23
CA GLN A 306 -17.02 15.22 -7.65
C GLN A 306 -16.27 15.06 -6.32
N PRO A 307 -16.77 14.27 -5.35
CA PRO A 307 -15.99 13.91 -4.16
C PRO A 307 -14.60 13.37 -4.48
N MET A 308 -14.46 12.50 -5.47
CA MET A 308 -13.17 11.94 -5.83
C MET A 308 -12.20 12.96 -6.44
N LEU A 309 -12.69 13.98 -7.15
CA LEU A 309 -11.82 15.08 -7.59
C LEU A 309 -11.28 15.89 -6.40
N GLN A 310 -12.10 16.07 -5.35
CA GLN A 310 -11.70 16.76 -4.12
C GLN A 310 -10.68 15.93 -3.33
N VAL A 311 -10.91 14.61 -3.19
CA VAL A 311 -9.95 13.69 -2.55
C VAL A 311 -8.62 13.67 -3.32
N PHE A 312 -8.66 13.63 -4.65
CA PHE A 312 -7.45 13.72 -5.48
C PHE A 312 -6.65 15.01 -5.19
N ALA A 313 -7.34 16.17 -5.10
CA ALA A 313 -6.69 17.43 -4.75
C ALA A 313 -6.12 17.42 -3.32
N TYR A 314 -6.83 16.81 -2.37
CA TYR A 314 -6.40 16.68 -0.98
C TYR A 314 -5.13 15.82 -0.85
N TYR A 315 -5.07 14.66 -1.51
CA TYR A 315 -3.88 13.81 -1.51
C TYR A 315 -2.67 14.50 -2.15
N ASN A 316 -2.90 15.26 -3.23
CA ASN A 316 -1.85 16.09 -3.84
C ASN A 316 -1.25 17.11 -2.85
N GLN A 317 -2.07 17.71 -2.00
CA GLN A 317 -1.65 18.69 -1.00
C GLN A 317 -0.95 18.03 0.20
N LEU A 318 -1.48 16.89 0.64
CA LEU A 318 -1.02 16.19 1.84
C LEU A 318 0.33 15.50 1.61
N VAL A 319 0.45 14.72 0.54
CA VAL A 319 1.62 13.88 0.26
C VAL A 319 2.55 14.54 -0.77
N GLY A 320 2.04 14.80 -1.97
CA GLY A 320 2.81 15.35 -3.09
C GLY A 320 2.08 15.20 -4.42
N LYS A 321 2.62 15.75 -5.52
CA LYS A 321 1.89 15.78 -6.79
C LYS A 321 1.78 14.39 -7.45
N TYR A 322 0.60 14.01 -7.90
CA TYR A 322 0.40 12.90 -8.81
C TYR A 322 1.13 13.19 -10.13
N PRO A 323 2.06 12.32 -10.57
CA PRO A 323 2.97 12.67 -11.66
C PRO A 323 2.46 12.30 -13.06
N TRP A 324 1.50 11.38 -13.16
CA TRP A 324 0.99 10.92 -14.46
C TRP A 324 -0.12 11.83 -15.01
N PRO A 325 -0.35 11.83 -16.34
CA PRO A 325 -1.33 12.70 -16.98
C PRO A 325 -2.80 12.31 -16.75
N GLN A 326 -3.08 11.08 -16.31
CA GLN A 326 -4.45 10.63 -16.06
C GLN A 326 -4.55 9.58 -14.96
N TYR A 327 -5.75 9.40 -14.43
CA TYR A 327 -6.13 8.28 -13.57
C TYR A 327 -7.53 7.77 -13.93
N SER A 328 -7.76 6.46 -13.86
CA SER A 328 -9.05 5.85 -14.24
C SER A 328 -9.69 5.08 -13.08
N PHE A 329 -10.89 5.47 -12.67
CA PHE A 329 -11.78 4.62 -11.87
C PHE A 329 -12.59 3.73 -12.81
N ILE A 330 -12.47 2.42 -12.68
CA ILE A 330 -13.06 1.46 -13.62
C ILE A 330 -13.88 0.43 -12.83
N GLN A 331 -15.12 0.19 -13.23
CA GLN A 331 -15.92 -0.87 -12.62
C GLN A 331 -15.40 -2.24 -13.06
N GLY A 332 -14.80 -3.01 -12.15
CA GLY A 332 -14.30 -4.38 -12.39
C GLY A 332 -15.13 -5.48 -11.72
N GLY A 333 -15.91 -5.14 -10.69
CA GLY A 333 -16.91 -6.02 -10.08
C GLY A 333 -16.44 -6.96 -8.96
N ASP A 334 -15.29 -6.71 -8.32
CA ASP A 334 -14.86 -7.44 -7.12
C ASP A 334 -14.04 -6.59 -6.12
N GLY A 335 -14.67 -6.17 -5.02
CA GLY A 335 -14.10 -5.24 -4.04
C GLY A 335 -13.60 -3.93 -4.66
N GLY A 336 -12.52 -3.40 -4.10
CA GLY A 336 -11.60 -2.49 -4.78
C GLY A 336 -10.23 -3.17 -4.95
N MET A 337 -9.48 -2.72 -5.94
CA MET A 337 -8.08 -3.08 -6.14
C MET A 337 -7.37 -1.98 -6.93
N GLU A 338 -6.20 -1.60 -6.44
CA GLU A 338 -5.31 -0.59 -6.96
C GLU A 338 -4.40 -1.13 -8.05
N TYR A 339 -4.18 -0.32 -9.09
CA TYR A 339 -3.24 -0.61 -10.17
C TYR A 339 -2.57 0.68 -10.65
N ALA A 340 -1.54 0.56 -11.48
CA ALA A 340 -0.87 1.73 -11.99
C ALA A 340 -1.82 2.57 -12.84
N MET A 341 -2.03 3.82 -12.40
CA MET A 341 -2.91 4.80 -13.06
C MET A 341 -4.39 4.42 -13.13
N CYS A 342 -4.84 3.36 -12.45
CA CYS A 342 -6.25 3.02 -12.40
C CYS A 342 -6.63 2.20 -11.16
N THR A 343 -7.93 2.04 -10.93
CA THR A 343 -8.47 1.08 -9.97
C THR A 343 -9.61 0.30 -10.60
N LEU A 344 -9.73 -0.98 -10.22
CA LEU A 344 -10.90 -1.80 -10.51
C LEU A 344 -11.79 -1.89 -9.27
N MET A 345 -13.03 -1.44 -9.38
CA MET A 345 -13.97 -1.38 -8.25
C MET A 345 -15.30 -2.09 -8.53
N VAL A 346 -15.99 -2.50 -7.48
CA VAL A 346 -17.42 -2.86 -7.53
C VAL A 346 -18.27 -1.62 -7.81
N GLY A 347 -19.50 -1.85 -8.25
CA GLY A 347 -20.55 -0.84 -8.31
C GLY A 347 -21.74 -1.13 -7.42
N ASN A 348 -21.98 -2.38 -7.03
CA ASN A 348 -23.10 -2.76 -6.16
C ASN A 348 -22.86 -2.45 -4.68
N GLU A 349 -22.55 -1.20 -4.36
CA GLU A 349 -22.35 -0.75 -2.98
C GLU A 349 -23.15 0.54 -2.73
N LYS A 350 -23.42 0.81 -1.44
CA LYS A 350 -23.97 2.09 -1.03
C LYS A 350 -22.95 3.21 -1.28
N TYR A 351 -23.44 4.44 -1.42
CA TYR A 351 -22.61 5.59 -1.72
C TYR A 351 -21.43 5.75 -0.75
N GLU A 352 -21.67 5.68 0.55
CA GLU A 352 -20.67 5.92 1.59
C GLU A 352 -19.53 4.90 1.50
N ARG A 353 -19.89 3.63 1.29
CA ARG A 353 -18.90 2.56 1.12
C ARG A 353 -18.16 2.68 -0.20
N LEU A 354 -18.86 2.98 -1.29
CA LEU A 354 -18.23 3.10 -2.61
C LEU A 354 -17.24 4.27 -2.66
N VAL A 355 -17.60 5.42 -2.08
CA VAL A 355 -16.72 6.60 -2.08
C VAL A 355 -15.54 6.43 -1.12
N GLY A 356 -15.72 5.76 0.02
CA GLY A 356 -14.62 5.34 0.90
C GLY A 356 -13.65 4.39 0.19
N THR A 357 -14.17 3.32 -0.43
CA THR A 357 -13.36 2.43 -1.28
C THR A 357 -12.64 3.21 -2.39
N ALA A 358 -13.32 4.10 -3.13
CA ALA A 358 -12.65 4.92 -4.14
C ALA A 358 -11.53 5.80 -3.56
N ALA A 359 -11.70 6.33 -2.35
CA ALA A 359 -10.68 7.12 -1.67
C ALA A 359 -9.48 6.26 -1.23
N HIS A 360 -9.71 5.04 -0.77
CA HIS A 360 -8.69 4.05 -0.47
C HIS A 360 -7.90 3.66 -1.72
N GLU A 361 -8.58 3.20 -2.77
CA GLU A 361 -7.92 2.76 -4.01
C GLU A 361 -7.17 3.90 -4.72
N LEU A 362 -7.64 5.15 -4.57
CA LEU A 362 -6.93 6.31 -5.07
C LEU A 362 -5.67 6.62 -4.25
N ALA A 363 -5.68 6.42 -2.93
CA ALA A 363 -4.54 6.69 -2.06
C ALA A 363 -3.32 5.82 -2.42
N HIS A 364 -3.57 4.58 -2.84
CA HIS A 364 -2.58 3.66 -3.38
C HIS A 364 -1.81 4.19 -4.59
N ALA A 365 -2.37 5.16 -5.32
CA ALA A 365 -1.67 5.84 -6.41
C ALA A 365 -0.38 6.55 -5.94
N TRP A 366 -0.32 6.93 -4.65
CA TRP A 366 0.87 7.49 -4.02
C TRP A 366 1.70 6.43 -3.28
N PHE A 367 1.09 5.60 -2.45
CA PHE A 367 1.85 4.70 -1.57
C PHE A 367 2.32 3.41 -2.26
N GLN A 368 1.52 2.81 -3.15
CA GLN A 368 1.95 1.60 -3.87
C GLN A 368 2.46 1.87 -5.28
N HIS A 369 1.80 2.77 -6.01
CA HIS A 369 2.13 2.94 -7.43
C HIS A 369 3.21 3.98 -7.68
N LEU A 370 3.47 4.87 -6.72
CA LEU A 370 4.55 5.85 -6.78
C LEU A 370 5.70 5.54 -5.81
N LEU A 371 5.36 5.16 -4.57
CA LEU A 371 6.30 4.77 -3.53
C LEU A 371 6.40 3.24 -3.41
N ALA A 372 6.49 2.56 -4.56
CA ALA A 372 6.40 1.11 -4.77
C ALA A 372 7.19 0.22 -3.80
N THR A 373 6.70 0.14 -2.57
CA THR A 373 7.23 -0.72 -1.53
C THR A 373 6.98 -2.17 -1.93
N ASP A 374 7.86 -3.05 -1.47
CA ASP A 374 7.62 -4.49 -1.55
C ASP A 374 6.44 -4.85 -0.65
N GLU A 375 5.22 -4.76 -1.19
CA GLU A 375 3.96 -5.06 -0.52
C GLU A 375 3.81 -6.54 -0.14
N ALA A 376 4.64 -7.41 -0.71
CA ALA A 376 4.71 -8.81 -0.28
C ALA A 376 5.47 -8.93 1.05
N ALA A 377 6.56 -8.17 1.23
CA ALA A 377 7.34 -8.14 2.47
C ALA A 377 6.82 -7.15 3.53
N TYR A 378 6.25 -6.02 3.10
CA TYR A 378 5.86 -4.89 3.94
C TYR A 378 4.45 -4.37 3.61
N PRO A 379 3.41 -5.24 3.58
CA PRO A 379 2.05 -4.84 3.20
C PRO A 379 1.49 -3.71 4.08
N TRP A 380 1.99 -3.58 5.31
CA TRP A 380 1.57 -2.54 6.24
C TRP A 380 1.99 -1.13 5.86
N MET A 381 3.09 -0.97 5.12
CA MET A 381 3.51 0.36 4.64
C MET A 381 2.58 0.85 3.55
N ASP A 382 2.07 -0.07 2.75
CA ASP A 382 1.12 0.26 1.71
C ASP A 382 -0.27 0.46 2.31
N GLU A 383 -0.90 -0.63 2.76
CA GLU A 383 -2.27 -0.63 3.26
C GLU A 383 -2.47 0.34 4.43
N GLY A 384 -1.51 0.40 5.35
CA GLY A 384 -1.59 1.27 6.51
C GLY A 384 -1.46 2.76 6.15
N PHE A 385 -0.59 3.12 5.21
CA PHE A 385 -0.38 4.53 4.84
C PHE A 385 -1.51 5.01 3.94
N THR A 386 -1.99 4.15 3.06
CA THR A 386 -3.22 4.35 2.28
C THR A 386 -4.41 4.56 3.21
N SER A 387 -4.64 3.67 4.18
CA SER A 387 -5.71 3.81 5.16
C SER A 387 -5.58 5.09 5.98
N TYR A 388 -4.36 5.50 6.35
CA TYR A 388 -4.15 6.74 7.11
C TYR A 388 -4.65 7.98 6.35
N ILE A 389 -4.32 8.11 5.06
CA ILE A 389 -4.77 9.27 4.27
C ILE A 389 -6.24 9.14 3.83
N GLU A 390 -6.74 7.91 3.65
CA GLU A 390 -8.16 7.62 3.46
C GLU A 390 -8.97 8.15 4.64
N TYR A 391 -8.64 7.75 5.88
CA TYR A 391 -9.39 8.16 7.08
C TYR A 391 -9.41 9.68 7.24
N LEU A 392 -8.29 10.34 6.90
CA LEU A 392 -8.24 11.81 6.87
C LEU A 392 -9.15 12.39 5.76
N ALA A 393 -9.19 11.80 4.57
CA ALA A 393 -10.08 12.26 3.50
C ALA A 393 -11.56 12.01 3.83
N GLU A 394 -11.88 10.85 4.42
CA GLU A 394 -13.23 10.51 4.88
C GLU A 394 -13.74 11.54 5.90
N HIS A 395 -12.88 11.96 6.81
CA HIS A 395 -13.21 12.97 7.81
C HIS A 395 -13.25 14.40 7.24
N TYR A 396 -12.16 14.88 6.63
CA TYR A 396 -12.01 16.30 6.26
C TYR A 396 -12.59 16.68 4.89
N VAL A 397 -12.80 15.71 3.99
CA VAL A 397 -13.27 15.96 2.61
C VAL A 397 -14.66 15.39 2.39
N LEU A 398 -14.86 14.12 2.75
CA LEU A 398 -16.09 13.39 2.45
C LEU A 398 -17.16 13.52 3.54
N ASN A 399 -16.78 13.96 4.75
CA ASN A 399 -17.63 14.07 5.94
C ASN A 399 -18.34 12.75 6.31
N LEU A 400 -17.69 11.60 6.09
CA LEU A 400 -18.22 10.27 6.41
C LEU A 400 -18.03 9.92 7.90
N ASN A 401 -16.96 10.42 8.51
CA ASN A 401 -16.66 10.23 9.93
C ASN A 401 -16.86 11.54 10.71
N GLN A 402 -17.74 11.53 11.71
CA GLN A 402 -18.06 12.67 12.57
C GLN A 402 -17.42 12.58 13.97
N SER A 403 -16.58 11.58 14.24
CA SER A 403 -15.79 11.49 15.48
C SER A 403 -14.78 12.64 15.55
N ASP A 404 -14.44 13.06 16.77
CA ASP A 404 -13.38 14.04 17.03
C ASP A 404 -12.00 13.51 16.64
N ASP A 405 -11.80 12.19 16.66
CA ASP A 405 -10.58 11.52 16.19
C ASP A 405 -10.90 10.69 14.93
N PRO A 406 -10.33 11.06 13.76
CA PRO A 406 -10.51 10.30 12.53
C PRO A 406 -10.13 8.82 12.64
N PHE A 407 -9.27 8.45 13.60
CA PHE A 407 -8.66 7.13 13.71
C PHE A 407 -9.24 6.24 14.80
N GLU A 408 -10.29 6.67 15.52
CA GLU A 408 -10.88 5.94 16.65
C GLU A 408 -11.17 4.46 16.33
N ASP A 409 -11.84 4.20 15.19
CA ASP A 409 -12.17 2.85 14.73
C ASP A 409 -10.94 1.96 14.50
N ALA A 410 -9.81 2.55 14.08
CA ALA A 410 -8.57 1.81 13.86
C ALA A 410 -7.94 1.36 15.20
N TYR A 411 -7.96 2.22 16.23
CA TYR A 411 -7.53 1.83 17.58
C TYR A 411 -8.40 0.70 18.12
N GLU A 412 -9.73 0.83 18.04
CA GLU A 412 -10.65 -0.21 18.50
C GLU A 412 -10.46 -1.54 17.76
N GLY A 413 -10.28 -1.47 16.44
CA GLY A 413 -9.97 -2.60 15.57
C GLY A 413 -8.70 -3.31 16.00
N PHE A 414 -7.61 -2.57 16.18
CA PHE A 414 -6.33 -3.11 16.63
C PHE A 414 -6.43 -3.73 18.03
N PHE A 415 -7.00 -3.01 19.00
CA PHE A 415 -7.13 -3.49 20.38
C PHE A 415 -7.95 -4.78 20.46
N ARG A 416 -9.02 -4.89 19.67
CA ARG A 416 -9.82 -6.11 19.56
C ARG A 416 -8.98 -7.27 19.00
N MET A 417 -8.18 -7.05 17.96
CA MET A 417 -7.33 -8.09 17.37
C MET A 417 -6.22 -8.56 18.33
N VAL A 418 -5.61 -7.64 19.08
CA VAL A 418 -4.63 -7.95 20.12
C VAL A 418 -5.27 -8.81 21.23
N LYS A 419 -6.45 -8.43 21.73
CA LYS A 419 -7.19 -9.22 22.74
C LYS A 419 -7.57 -10.62 22.26
N MET A 420 -7.76 -10.79 20.95
CA MET A 420 -8.02 -12.09 20.33
C MET A 420 -6.75 -12.91 20.07
N GLY A 421 -5.55 -12.35 20.31
CA GLY A 421 -4.27 -13.01 20.03
C GLY A 421 -3.98 -13.17 18.54
N LEU A 422 -4.56 -12.31 17.69
CA LEU A 422 -4.47 -12.42 16.22
C LEU A 422 -3.41 -11.48 15.62
N HIS A 423 -2.72 -10.65 16.40
CA HIS A 423 -1.67 -9.80 15.86
C HIS A 423 -0.37 -10.59 15.66
N GLU A 424 0.23 -10.45 14.49
CA GLU A 424 1.48 -11.10 14.11
C GLU A 424 2.54 -10.03 13.78
N PRO A 425 3.85 -10.36 13.84
CA PRO A 425 4.90 -9.42 13.48
C PRO A 425 4.78 -8.96 12.02
N THR A 426 5.13 -7.70 11.74
CA THR A 426 4.95 -7.11 10.40
C THR A 426 6.02 -7.53 9.38
N ILE A 427 6.99 -8.35 9.82
CA ILE A 427 8.01 -8.99 8.97
C ILE A 427 7.49 -10.25 8.27
N THR A 428 6.26 -10.69 8.62
CA THR A 428 5.59 -11.82 7.97
C THR A 428 5.19 -11.46 6.55
N HIS A 429 5.60 -12.28 5.58
CA HIS A 429 5.19 -12.13 4.17
C HIS A 429 3.66 -12.16 4.05
N SER A 430 3.08 -11.34 3.17
CA SER A 430 1.63 -11.12 3.02
C SER A 430 0.82 -12.43 2.87
N ASP A 431 1.30 -13.38 2.06
CA ASP A 431 0.69 -14.69 1.86
C ASP A 431 0.86 -15.69 3.03
N ARG A 432 1.62 -15.36 4.08
CA ARG A 432 2.06 -16.32 5.13
C ARG A 432 1.52 -16.02 6.53
N PHE A 433 0.59 -15.08 6.66
CA PHE A 433 -0.14 -14.89 7.91
C PHE A 433 -0.95 -16.13 8.26
N ALA A 434 -1.05 -16.45 9.55
CA ALA A 434 -1.80 -17.62 10.01
C ALA A 434 -3.31 -17.47 9.77
N THR A 435 -3.79 -16.23 9.67
CA THR A 435 -5.20 -15.88 9.43
C THR A 435 -5.33 -14.62 8.59
N ASN A 436 -6.44 -14.47 7.87
CA ASN A 436 -6.79 -13.23 7.18
C ASN A 436 -7.03 -12.07 8.16
N ARG A 437 -7.57 -12.37 9.35
CA ARG A 437 -7.67 -11.38 10.42
C ARG A 437 -6.32 -10.91 10.92
N GLY A 438 -5.33 -11.80 11.02
CA GLY A 438 -3.96 -11.43 11.40
C GLY A 438 -3.28 -10.54 10.35
N TYR A 439 -3.47 -10.85 9.06
CA TYR A 439 -3.08 -9.95 7.98
C TYR A 439 -3.76 -8.58 8.13
N THR A 440 -5.09 -8.55 8.31
CA THR A 440 -5.86 -7.30 8.43
C THR A 440 -5.40 -6.47 9.63
N ALA A 441 -5.20 -7.10 10.78
CA ALA A 441 -4.72 -6.46 12.01
C ALA A 441 -3.38 -5.76 11.81
N THR A 442 -2.51 -6.38 11.00
CA THR A 442 -1.12 -5.97 10.82
C THR A 442 -0.96 -4.97 9.67
N ALA A 443 -1.52 -5.28 8.50
CA ALA A 443 -1.39 -4.48 7.30
C ALA A 443 -2.18 -3.16 7.40
N TYR A 444 -3.44 -3.21 7.82
CA TYR A 444 -4.30 -2.02 7.85
C TYR A 444 -4.19 -1.29 9.19
N TYR A 445 -4.66 -1.91 10.28
CA TYR A 445 -4.79 -1.20 11.56
C TYR A 445 -3.42 -0.83 12.14
N LYS A 446 -2.52 -1.80 12.32
CA LYS A 446 -1.19 -1.53 12.88
C LYS A 446 -0.35 -0.62 11.98
N GLY A 447 -0.43 -0.80 10.65
CA GLY A 447 0.23 0.06 9.67
C GLY A 447 -0.24 1.51 9.71
N LEU A 448 -1.56 1.76 9.78
CA LEU A 448 -2.12 3.09 9.98
C LEU A 448 -1.69 3.66 11.32
N LEU A 449 -1.79 2.86 12.38
CA LEU A 449 -1.47 3.29 13.73
C LEU A 449 0.03 3.62 13.89
N PHE A 450 0.92 3.03 13.08
CA PHE A 450 2.32 3.43 13.04
C PHE A 450 2.48 4.94 12.72
N LEU A 451 1.72 5.48 11.76
CA LEU A 451 1.75 6.91 11.46
C LEU A 451 1.12 7.74 12.58
N THR A 452 -0.02 7.31 13.14
CA THR A 452 -0.66 8.03 14.25
C THR A 452 0.22 8.06 15.51
N GLN A 453 0.94 6.98 15.79
CA GLN A 453 1.86 6.90 16.92
C GLN A 453 3.14 7.70 16.66
N LEU A 454 3.60 7.80 15.42
CA LEU A 454 4.62 8.78 15.07
C LEU A 454 4.12 10.21 15.31
N ASP A 455 2.90 10.60 14.92
CA ASP A 455 2.32 11.89 15.31
C ASP A 455 2.35 12.07 16.84
N TYR A 456 1.91 11.07 17.59
CA TYR A 456 1.96 11.13 19.06
C TYR A 456 3.38 11.33 19.61
N ILE A 457 4.40 10.71 19.00
CA ILE A 457 5.81 10.77 19.44
C ILE A 457 6.50 12.07 19.00
N MET A 458 6.33 12.49 17.75
CA MET A 458 7.11 13.57 17.13
C MET A 458 6.31 14.87 16.89
N GLY A 459 4.99 14.79 16.95
CA GLY A 459 4.04 15.86 16.63
C GLY A 459 3.63 15.88 15.14
N ASN A 460 2.38 16.23 14.89
CA ASN A 460 1.76 16.25 13.57
C ASN A 460 2.54 17.04 12.51
N GLU A 461 3.02 18.25 12.83
CA GLU A 461 3.78 19.06 11.87
C GLU A 461 5.02 18.33 11.35
N ALA A 462 5.73 17.63 12.23
CA ALA A 462 6.90 16.86 11.85
C ALA A 462 6.50 15.61 11.04
N LEU A 463 5.41 14.92 11.38
CA LEU A 463 4.90 13.81 10.58
C LEU A 463 4.51 14.24 9.16
N ILE A 464 3.77 15.34 9.00
CA ILE A 464 3.39 15.85 7.67
C ILE A 464 4.63 16.24 6.86
N LYS A 465 5.63 16.86 7.49
CA LYS A 465 6.94 17.14 6.85
C LYS A 465 7.65 15.85 6.44
N THR A 466 7.58 14.80 7.25
CA THR A 466 8.12 13.47 6.94
C THR A 466 7.46 12.88 5.71
N LEU A 467 6.13 12.83 5.63
CA LEU A 467 5.40 12.30 4.46
C LEU A 467 5.79 13.04 3.18
N LYS A 468 5.82 14.38 3.21
CA LYS A 468 6.22 15.20 2.05
C LYS A 468 7.65 14.97 1.62
N ARG A 469 8.57 14.85 2.59
CA ARG A 469 9.98 14.60 2.32
C ARG A 469 10.20 13.18 1.80
N TYR A 470 9.50 12.19 2.35
CA TYR A 470 9.52 10.81 1.91
C TYR A 470 9.07 10.68 0.46
N TYR A 471 7.91 11.27 0.12
CA TYR A 471 7.46 11.42 -1.26
C TYR A 471 8.55 12.03 -2.16
N LYS A 472 9.14 13.16 -1.74
CA LYS A 472 10.14 13.88 -2.55
C LYS A 472 11.40 13.06 -2.80
N GLU A 473 11.87 12.30 -1.81
CA GLU A 473 13.13 11.54 -1.88
C GLU A 473 12.96 10.15 -2.51
N TYR A 474 11.77 9.54 -2.41
CA TYR A 474 11.54 8.14 -2.77
C TYR A 474 10.47 7.91 -3.86
N ALA A 475 9.79 8.94 -4.37
CA ALA A 475 8.92 8.76 -5.53
C ALA A 475 9.66 8.09 -6.69
N PHE A 476 9.04 7.07 -7.28
CA PHE A 476 9.58 6.19 -8.32
C PHE A 476 10.76 5.31 -7.90
N LYS A 477 10.84 4.97 -6.62
CA LYS A 477 11.78 4.00 -6.05
C LYS A 477 11.01 2.91 -5.28
N ASN A 478 11.75 1.97 -4.71
CA ASN A 478 11.22 0.90 -3.85
C ASN A 478 11.72 1.09 -2.40
N PRO A 479 11.14 2.03 -1.63
CA PRO A 479 11.58 2.31 -0.26
C PRO A 479 11.25 1.17 0.71
N THR A 480 12.10 1.03 1.72
CA THR A 480 11.95 0.09 2.85
C THR A 480 11.44 0.80 4.12
N PRO A 481 11.05 0.06 5.17
CA PRO A 481 10.70 0.66 6.45
C PRO A 481 11.80 1.56 7.05
N ASN A 482 13.07 1.16 6.89
CA ASN A 482 14.21 1.94 7.37
C ASN A 482 14.31 3.28 6.64
N ASP A 483 14.09 3.31 5.33
CA ASP A 483 14.10 4.55 4.55
C ASP A 483 13.11 5.57 5.13
N PHE A 484 11.89 5.15 5.44
CA PHE A 484 10.86 6.02 6.02
C PHE A 484 11.28 6.56 7.41
N ILE A 485 11.72 5.68 8.31
CA ILE A 485 12.17 6.07 9.65
C ILE A 485 13.35 7.05 9.58
N ARG A 486 14.30 6.84 8.67
CA ARG A 486 15.44 7.76 8.52
C ARG A 486 15.00 9.13 8.04
N ILE A 487 13.95 9.23 7.21
CA ILE A 487 13.34 10.54 6.90
C ILE A 487 12.73 11.16 8.16
N ALA A 488 11.97 10.39 8.95
CA ALA A 488 11.34 10.87 10.17
C ALA A 488 12.37 11.40 11.19
N GLU A 489 13.49 10.68 11.38
CA GLU A 489 14.59 11.12 12.23
C GLU A 489 15.24 12.41 11.72
N LYS A 490 15.52 12.52 10.42
CA LYS A 490 16.11 13.72 9.82
C LYS A 490 15.19 14.94 9.91
N VAL A 491 13.87 14.76 9.91
CA VAL A 491 12.88 15.84 10.01
C VAL A 491 12.68 16.27 11.47
N SER A 492 12.60 15.32 12.39
CA SER A 492 12.33 15.58 13.82
C SER A 492 13.56 15.91 14.65
N GLY A 493 14.74 15.46 14.23
CA GLY A 493 15.94 15.42 15.07
C GLY A 493 15.91 14.31 16.14
N MET A 494 14.87 13.46 16.17
CA MET A 494 14.74 12.35 17.12
C MET A 494 15.46 11.10 16.61
N GLN A 495 15.78 10.18 17.52
CA GLN A 495 16.10 8.78 17.20
C GLN A 495 14.82 7.95 17.26
N LEU A 496 14.47 7.27 16.17
CA LEU A 496 13.17 6.61 15.99
C LEU A 496 13.29 5.15 15.53
N GLN A 497 14.49 4.64 15.25
CA GLN A 497 14.68 3.21 14.93
C GLN A 497 14.04 2.28 15.96
N TRP A 498 14.13 2.61 17.25
CA TRP A 498 13.51 1.82 18.30
C TRP A 498 12.01 1.65 18.11
N PHE A 499 11.32 2.65 17.55
CA PHE A 499 9.88 2.59 17.39
C PHE A 499 9.49 1.59 16.32
N LEU A 500 10.20 1.57 15.18
CA LEU A 500 10.01 0.55 14.15
C LEU A 500 10.27 -0.85 14.72
N ASN A 501 11.38 -1.04 15.44
CA ASN A 501 11.74 -2.33 15.99
C ASN A 501 10.71 -2.82 17.02
N GLU A 502 10.41 -2.01 18.04
CA GLU A 502 9.54 -2.44 19.14
C GLU A 502 8.08 -2.51 18.72
N PHE A 503 7.58 -1.55 17.93
CA PHE A 503 6.17 -1.55 17.52
C PHE A 503 5.92 -2.51 16.36
N MET A 504 6.69 -2.46 15.27
CA MET A 504 6.36 -3.20 14.05
C MET A 504 6.97 -4.60 14.01
N GLU A 505 8.25 -4.73 14.35
CA GLU A 505 8.98 -6.00 14.25
C GLU A 505 8.71 -6.97 15.42
N THR A 506 7.91 -6.56 16.40
CA THR A 506 7.46 -7.41 17.50
C THR A 506 5.94 -7.38 17.70
N ASN A 507 5.48 -8.16 18.68
CA ASN A 507 4.10 -8.19 19.16
C ASN A 507 3.90 -7.37 20.45
N HIS A 508 4.81 -6.44 20.77
CA HIS A 508 4.69 -5.62 21.98
C HIS A 508 3.52 -4.65 21.90
N THR A 509 2.93 -4.42 23.06
CA THR A 509 1.84 -3.47 23.33
C THR A 509 2.30 -2.42 24.33
N ALA A 510 1.54 -1.33 24.49
CA ALA A 510 1.74 -0.33 25.54
C ALA A 510 0.61 -0.42 26.58
N ASP A 511 0.96 -0.31 27.85
CA ASP A 511 0.02 -0.19 28.97
C ASP A 511 0.74 0.64 30.05
N TYR A 512 0.22 1.81 30.35
CA TYR A 512 0.70 2.69 31.40
C TYR A 512 -0.34 2.81 32.50
N ALA A 513 0.11 3.06 33.73
CA ALA A 513 -0.78 3.18 34.86
C ALA A 513 -0.32 4.25 35.83
N ILE A 514 -1.27 4.91 36.48
CA ILE A 514 -1.01 5.66 37.71
C ILE A 514 -0.98 4.64 38.87
N ASP A 515 0.22 4.33 39.37
CA ASP A 515 0.42 3.36 40.45
C ASP A 515 0.10 3.95 41.82
N LYS A 516 0.63 5.16 42.11
CA LYS A 516 0.44 5.84 43.39
C LYS A 516 0.34 7.35 43.25
N VAL A 517 -0.49 7.95 44.10
CA VAL A 517 -0.60 9.41 44.29
C VAL A 517 -0.65 9.68 45.79
N GLU A 518 0.42 10.26 46.34
CA GLU A 518 0.65 10.36 47.78
C GLU A 518 1.05 11.78 48.18
N SER A 519 0.65 12.21 49.38
CA SER A 519 1.08 13.50 49.94
C SER A 519 2.52 13.42 50.44
N LYS A 520 3.33 14.42 50.11
CA LYS A 520 4.74 14.52 50.52
C LYS A 520 5.11 15.97 50.82
N ASN A 521 5.23 16.33 52.10
CA ASN A 521 5.66 17.67 52.55
C ASN A 521 4.90 18.84 51.87
N ASN A 522 3.56 18.81 51.91
CA ASN A 522 2.68 19.79 51.25
C ASN A 522 2.75 19.81 49.70
N LYS A 523 3.38 18.78 49.12
CA LYS A 523 3.40 18.49 47.69
C LYS A 523 2.73 17.14 47.43
N THR A 524 2.63 16.75 46.17
CA THR A 524 2.10 15.43 45.78
C THR A 524 3.16 14.65 45.02
N GLU A 525 3.45 13.43 45.47
CA GLU A 525 4.27 12.46 44.75
C GLU A 525 3.39 11.55 43.90
N VAL A 526 3.71 11.44 42.62
CA VAL A 526 2.99 10.61 41.65
C VAL A 526 3.95 9.56 41.12
N THR A 527 3.58 8.29 41.21
CA THR A 527 4.32 7.17 40.63
C THR A 527 3.51 6.58 39.49
N LEU A 528 4.13 6.53 38.32
CA LEU A 528 3.62 5.84 37.14
C LEU A 528 4.30 4.48 37.00
N LYS A 529 3.63 3.57 36.32
CA LYS A 529 4.16 2.25 35.97
C LYS A 529 3.89 1.94 34.51
N ARG A 530 4.90 1.39 33.83
CA ARG A 530 4.78 0.82 32.49
C ARG A 530 4.60 -0.69 32.65
N LEU A 531 3.42 -1.20 32.30
CA LEU A 531 2.99 -2.58 32.48
C LEU A 531 3.38 -3.46 31.29
N ASP A 532 3.25 -2.93 30.07
CA ASP A 532 3.62 -3.64 28.84
C ASP A 532 4.96 -3.16 28.24
N ARG A 533 5.41 -3.83 27.17
CA ARG A 533 6.79 -3.75 26.69
C ARG A 533 7.11 -2.54 25.79
N LEU A 534 6.13 -2.02 25.04
CA LEU A 534 6.32 -0.88 24.13
C LEU A 534 6.48 0.41 24.94
N PRO A 535 7.67 1.07 24.90
CA PRO A 535 7.84 2.34 25.55
C PRO A 535 7.25 3.48 24.71
N LEU A 536 6.61 4.44 25.37
CA LEU A 536 6.10 5.68 24.79
C LEU A 536 6.52 6.88 25.65
N PRO A 537 6.64 8.08 25.05
CA PRO A 537 6.58 9.31 25.83
C PRO A 537 5.17 9.47 26.43
N VAL A 538 5.04 10.15 27.57
CA VAL A 538 3.79 10.20 28.35
C VAL A 538 3.27 11.63 28.48
N ASP A 539 2.04 11.85 28.04
CA ASP A 539 1.28 13.09 28.25
C ASP A 539 0.37 12.94 29.46
N ILE A 540 0.37 13.92 30.36
CA ILE A 540 -0.41 13.88 31.60
C ILE A 540 -1.13 15.20 31.80
N TRP A 541 -2.42 15.16 32.11
CA TRP A 541 -3.15 16.32 32.62
C TRP A 541 -3.34 16.21 34.12
N VAL A 542 -2.96 17.28 34.82
CA VAL A 542 -3.28 17.47 36.24
C VAL A 542 -4.33 18.57 36.32
N THR A 543 -5.52 18.21 36.78
CA THR A 543 -6.62 19.18 36.98
C THR A 543 -6.72 19.48 38.46
N ASP A 544 -6.65 20.76 38.83
CA ASP A 544 -6.90 21.17 40.20
C ASP A 544 -8.40 21.29 40.51
N LYS A 545 -8.76 21.48 41.78
CA LYS A 545 -10.16 21.64 42.21
C LYS A 545 -10.81 22.93 41.69
N ALA A 546 -10.03 23.91 41.25
CA ALA A 546 -10.54 25.11 40.57
C ALA A 546 -10.79 24.89 39.07
N GLY A 547 -10.41 23.72 38.52
CA GLY A 547 -10.57 23.35 37.13
C GLY A 547 -9.42 23.80 36.21
N LYS A 548 -8.33 24.37 36.75
CA LYS A 548 -7.15 24.69 35.96
C LYS A 548 -6.40 23.40 35.63
N VAL A 549 -6.08 23.24 34.35
CA VAL A 549 -5.32 22.09 33.82
C VAL A 549 -3.85 22.48 33.66
N ARG A 550 -2.95 21.66 34.20
CA ARG A 550 -1.52 21.70 33.91
C ARG A 550 -1.15 20.50 33.04
N TYR A 551 -0.43 20.74 31.95
CA TYR A 551 0.06 19.68 31.08
C TYR A 551 1.48 19.29 31.50
N ILE A 552 1.69 18.02 31.82
CA ILE A 552 2.99 17.45 32.14
C ILE A 552 3.38 16.50 31.01
N TYR A 553 4.61 16.65 30.53
CA TYR A 553 5.18 15.81 29.49
C TYR A 553 6.42 15.08 30.02
N ILE A 554 6.43 13.76 29.87
CA ILE A 554 7.59 12.91 30.18
C ILE A 554 8.14 12.37 28.86
N PRO A 555 9.29 12.87 28.37
CA PRO A 555 9.92 12.35 27.16
C PRO A 555 10.38 10.90 27.36
N LEU A 556 10.44 10.13 26.27
CA LEU A 556 11.08 8.83 26.27
C LEU A 556 12.58 9.00 25.99
N ARG A 557 13.46 8.45 26.84
CA ARG A 557 14.92 8.64 26.69
C ARG A 557 15.47 8.17 25.34
N MET A 558 14.83 7.18 24.72
CA MET A 558 15.26 6.59 23.45
C MET A 558 15.10 7.55 22.26
N THR A 559 14.32 8.62 22.38
CA THR A 559 14.15 9.63 21.31
C THR A 559 15.28 10.66 21.27
N TYR A 560 16.00 10.86 22.39
CA TYR A 560 17.00 11.92 22.59
C TYR A 560 16.51 13.34 22.26
N ALA A 561 15.19 13.54 22.21
CA ALA A 561 14.55 14.81 21.89
C ALA A 561 13.11 14.85 22.40
N GLU A 562 12.53 16.04 22.39
CA GLU A 562 11.19 16.32 22.90
C GLU A 562 10.27 16.76 21.75
N LYS A 563 8.99 16.36 21.79
CA LYS A 563 8.00 16.89 20.85
C LYS A 563 7.61 18.34 21.20
N PRO A 564 7.16 19.15 20.23
CA PRO A 564 6.56 20.45 20.50
C PRO A 564 5.35 20.36 21.45
N ASN A 565 4.95 21.47 22.08
CA ASN A 565 3.73 21.48 22.89
C ASN A 565 2.50 21.36 21.97
N VAL A 566 1.93 20.16 21.88
CA VAL A 566 0.75 19.87 21.06
C VAL A 566 -0.56 20.40 21.67
N TYR A 567 -0.53 20.89 22.91
CA TYR A 567 -1.66 21.53 23.58
C TYR A 567 -1.29 22.96 24.04
N PRO A 568 -1.18 23.92 23.10
CA PRO A 568 -0.71 25.27 23.41
C PRO A 568 -1.63 26.06 24.36
N ALA A 569 -2.88 25.60 24.54
CA ALA A 569 -3.81 26.16 25.51
C ALA A 569 -3.45 25.84 26.98
N TYR A 570 -2.58 24.86 27.22
CA TYR A 570 -2.15 24.47 28.56
C TYR A 570 -0.66 24.76 28.77
N GLU A 571 -0.35 25.33 29.93
CA GLU A 571 1.03 25.49 30.39
C GLU A 571 1.68 24.10 30.54
N ARG A 572 2.81 23.89 29.86
CA ARG A 572 3.51 22.61 29.79
C ARG A 572 4.74 22.59 30.69
N THR A 573 4.82 21.61 31.58
CA THR A 573 6.03 21.24 32.30
C THR A 573 6.64 19.99 31.67
N VAL A 574 7.91 20.06 31.28
CA VAL A 574 8.65 18.89 30.80
C VAL A 574 9.49 18.31 31.93
N LEU A 575 9.35 17.01 32.18
CA LEU A 575 10.11 16.27 33.19
C LEU A 575 11.30 15.53 32.58
N PRO A 576 12.28 15.06 33.38
CA PRO A 576 13.40 14.27 32.87
C PRO A 576 12.96 13.02 32.10
N ALA A 577 13.67 12.67 31.03
CA ALA A 577 13.27 11.56 30.17
C ALA A 577 13.23 10.19 30.89
N TRP A 578 12.14 9.46 30.70
CA TRP A 578 11.94 8.10 31.23
C TRP A 578 12.80 7.11 30.45
N GLY A 579 13.73 6.44 31.14
CA GLY A 579 14.55 5.39 30.54
C GLY A 579 13.83 4.05 30.46
N TRP A 580 13.91 3.38 29.32
CA TRP A 580 13.26 2.09 29.03
C TRP A 580 13.44 1.04 30.13
N GLY A 581 14.66 0.92 30.69
CA GLY A 581 14.97 -0.07 31.73
C GLY A 581 14.29 0.15 33.08
N ASN A 582 13.60 1.27 33.30
CA ASN A 582 12.89 1.55 34.55
C ASN A 582 11.39 1.29 34.36
N PRO A 583 10.79 0.30 35.03
CA PRO A 583 9.35 0.02 34.89
C PRO A 583 8.47 1.04 35.61
N THR A 584 9.04 1.85 36.52
CA THR A 584 8.33 2.91 37.24
C THR A 584 8.99 4.27 37.02
N TYR A 585 8.20 5.33 37.18
CA TYR A 585 8.65 6.71 37.13
C TYR A 585 7.93 7.55 38.17
N THR A 586 8.69 8.16 39.08
CA THR A 586 8.15 8.96 40.18
C THR A 586 8.54 10.42 40.01
N PHE A 587 7.58 11.32 40.18
CA PHE A 587 7.79 12.77 40.16
C PHE A 587 6.96 13.47 41.22
N THR A 588 7.30 14.74 41.50
CA THR A 588 6.61 15.54 42.50
C THR A 588 5.92 16.74 41.85
N LEU A 589 4.63 16.89 42.10
CA LEU A 589 3.83 18.06 41.78
C LEU A 589 3.99 19.11 42.88
N ASP A 590 4.29 20.34 42.49
CA ASP A 590 4.34 21.48 43.42
C ASP A 590 2.93 21.98 43.76
N MET A 591 2.13 21.10 44.35
CA MET A 591 0.80 21.37 44.91
C MET A 591 0.38 20.27 45.91
N PRO A 592 -0.36 20.63 46.97
CA PRO A 592 -0.91 19.67 47.92
C PRO A 592 -1.86 18.66 47.26
N LEU A 593 -1.89 17.43 47.78
CA LEU A 593 -2.80 16.38 47.28
C LEU A 593 -4.27 16.79 47.40
N THR A 594 -4.60 17.58 48.41
CA THR A 594 -5.95 18.11 48.66
C THR A 594 -6.45 19.03 47.57
N ASP A 595 -5.57 19.60 46.76
CA ASP A 595 -5.89 20.60 45.73
C ASP A 595 -6.05 19.94 44.34
N ILE A 596 -5.61 18.69 44.19
CA ILE A 596 -5.75 17.92 42.96
C ILE A 596 -7.17 17.38 42.88
N LYS A 597 -7.82 17.57 41.72
CA LYS A 597 -9.09 16.95 41.37
C LYS A 597 -8.87 15.65 40.62
N SER A 598 -7.99 15.66 39.62
CA SER A 598 -7.66 14.47 38.84
C SER A 598 -6.26 14.52 38.22
N ILE A 599 -5.71 13.35 37.95
CA ILE A 599 -4.50 13.14 37.14
C ILE A 599 -4.87 12.11 36.07
N ILE A 600 -4.60 12.42 34.80
CA ILE A 600 -4.97 11.59 33.66
C ILE A 600 -3.76 11.40 32.76
N ILE A 601 -3.35 10.16 32.54
CA ILE A 601 -2.41 9.79 31.47
C ILE A 601 -3.17 9.76 30.14
N ASP A 602 -2.54 10.27 29.08
CA ASP A 602 -3.10 10.32 27.72
C ASP A 602 -4.54 10.85 27.68
N PRO A 603 -4.76 12.11 28.12
CA PRO A 603 -6.10 12.68 28.33
C PRO A 603 -6.93 12.83 27.05
N LYS A 604 -6.31 12.65 25.88
CA LYS A 604 -6.95 12.68 24.57
C LYS A 604 -6.97 11.32 23.88
N ASN A 605 -6.57 10.25 24.56
CA ASN A 605 -6.56 8.87 24.06
C ASN A 605 -5.80 8.70 22.73
N ARG A 606 -4.69 9.45 22.56
CA ARG A 606 -3.91 9.46 21.31
C ARG A 606 -2.81 8.40 21.28
N SER A 607 -2.44 7.85 22.42
CA SER A 607 -1.46 6.78 22.51
C SER A 607 -2.10 5.41 22.23
N ILE A 608 -1.27 4.43 21.87
CA ILE A 608 -1.70 3.03 21.68
C ILE A 608 -1.83 2.26 23.02
N ASP A 609 -2.05 2.98 24.12
CA ASP A 609 -2.24 2.38 25.45
C ASP A 609 -3.49 1.47 25.46
N MET A 610 -3.25 0.19 25.75
CA MET A 610 -4.23 -0.89 25.72
C MET A 610 -5.24 -0.81 26.85
N ASN A 611 -4.92 -0.12 27.95
CA ASN A 611 -5.77 -0.03 29.13
C ASN A 611 -5.93 1.44 29.52
N LYS A 612 -7.14 1.98 29.35
CA LYS A 612 -7.44 3.37 29.71
C LYS A 612 -7.98 3.49 31.13
N ASP A 613 -8.38 2.38 31.76
CA ASP A 613 -9.05 2.39 33.06
C ASP A 613 -8.07 2.65 34.21
N ASN A 614 -6.79 2.30 34.03
CA ASN A 614 -5.69 2.54 34.97
C ASN A 614 -4.95 3.87 34.73
N ASN A 615 -5.40 4.67 33.75
CA ASN A 615 -4.81 5.97 33.42
C ASN A 615 -5.35 7.13 34.26
N LEU A 616 -6.33 6.89 35.14
CA LEU A 616 -7.05 7.93 35.87
C LEU A 616 -6.87 7.80 37.39
N TYR A 617 -6.43 8.89 38.00
CA TYR A 617 -6.60 9.16 39.41
C TYR A 617 -7.65 10.27 39.58
N ASN A 618 -8.65 10.02 40.44
CA ASN A 618 -9.59 11.04 40.90
C ASN A 618 -9.44 11.20 42.41
N SER A 619 -9.47 12.45 42.88
CA SER A 619 -9.58 12.71 44.31
C SER A 619 -10.91 12.17 44.83
N LYS A 620 -10.87 11.45 45.95
CA LYS A 620 -12.09 11.02 46.66
C LYS A 620 -12.85 12.20 47.25
#